data_AF-A0A953H478-F1
#
_entry.id   AF-A0A953H478-F1
#
_cell.length_a   1.000
_cell.length_b   1.000
_cell.length_c   1.000
_cell.angle_alpha   90.00
_cell.angle_beta   90.00
_cell.angle_gamma   90.00
#
_symmetry.space_group_name_H-M   'P 1'
#
loop_
_entity.id
_entity.type
_entity.pdbx_description
1 polymer ?
#
loop_
_entity_poly.entity_id
_entity_poly.type
_entity_poly.pdbx_seq_one_letter_code
_entity_poly.pdbx_strand_id
1 'polypeptide(L)'
;MKYLLDTNHWSYIQQGFEPVVRKITSLPPESLLLMSVVSQAELMSGVLILPEGRRRDALMALFRESVASAAELVPINSEVAEQFALVFAELRRIGRPIPTNDIWLAATARAHRLTLVSADKHFAGVDGLTVECWT
;
A
#
# COMPACT_ATOMS: atom_id res chain seq x y z
N MET A 1 -5.06 -15.05 4.64
CA MET A 1 -5.49 -13.67 5.01
C MET A 1 -5.23 -12.73 3.84
N LYS A 2 -5.80 -11.51 3.80
CA LYS A 2 -5.56 -10.55 2.72
C LYS A 2 -4.86 -9.30 3.27
N TYR A 3 -3.73 -8.95 2.67
CA TYR A 3 -2.89 -7.83 3.08
C TYR A 3 -2.84 -6.78 1.98
N LEU A 4 -3.18 -5.53 2.30
CA LEU A 4 -2.93 -4.40 1.40
C LEU A 4 -1.55 -3.84 1.73
N LEU A 5 -0.60 -4.02 0.82
CA LEU A 5 0.76 -3.50 0.98
C LEU A 5 0.80 -2.03 0.55
N ASP A 6 1.29 -1.18 1.45
CA ASP A 6 1.67 0.20 1.15
C ASP A 6 2.84 0.24 0.14
N THR A 7 2.98 1.38 -0.54
CA THR A 7 3.98 1.66 -1.59
C THR A 7 5.41 1.36 -1.14
N ASN A 8 5.73 1.66 0.11
CA ASN A 8 7.04 1.38 0.70
C ASN A 8 7.36 -0.14 0.76
N HIS A 9 6.38 -0.99 1.07
CA HIS A 9 6.58 -2.43 1.20
C HIS A 9 6.85 -3.12 -0.14
N TRP A 10 6.25 -2.62 -1.23
CA TRP A 10 6.61 -3.07 -2.59
C TRP A 10 8.08 -2.81 -2.91
N SER A 11 8.60 -1.66 -2.49
CA SER A 11 10.02 -1.33 -2.66
C SER A 11 10.92 -2.23 -1.80
N TYR A 12 10.52 -2.53 -0.57
CA TYR A 12 11.26 -3.45 0.31
C TYR A 12 11.34 -4.87 -0.24
N ILE A 13 10.27 -5.37 -0.86
CA ILE A 13 10.26 -6.69 -1.51
C ILE A 13 11.27 -6.73 -2.66
N GLN A 14 11.24 -5.73 -3.55
CA GLN A 14 12.18 -5.64 -4.68
C GLN A 14 13.64 -5.56 -4.24
N GLN A 15 13.90 -4.92 -3.11
CA GLN A 15 15.25 -4.77 -2.54
C GLN A 15 15.69 -6.01 -1.75
N GLY A 16 14.84 -7.02 -1.59
CA GLY A 16 15.13 -8.19 -0.77
C GLY A 16 15.32 -7.84 0.70
N PHE A 17 14.57 -6.86 1.23
CA PHE A 17 14.70 -6.44 2.61
C PHE A 17 14.29 -7.58 3.56
N GLU A 18 15.28 -8.14 4.25
CA GLU A 18 15.17 -9.42 4.97
C GLU A 18 13.96 -9.49 5.93
N PRO A 19 13.64 -8.48 6.76
CA PRO A 19 12.45 -8.53 7.62
C PRO A 19 11.14 -8.76 6.87
N VAL A 20 10.98 -8.08 5.73
CA VAL A 20 9.77 -8.16 4.89
C VAL A 20 9.73 -9.51 4.16
N VAL A 21 10.85 -9.95 3.58
CA VAL A 21 10.94 -11.25 2.89
C VAL A 21 10.66 -12.40 3.85
N ARG A 22 11.24 -12.36 5.06
CA ARG A 22 11.01 -13.34 6.11
C ARG A 22 9.56 -13.39 6.56
N LYS A 23 8.94 -12.22 6.72
CA LYS A 23 7.52 -12.12 7.10
C LYS A 23 6.61 -12.69 6.02
N ILE A 24 6.85 -12.37 4.74
CA ILE A 24 6.09 -12.94 3.62
C ILE A 24 6.24 -14.47 3.59
N THR A 25 7.46 -14.97 3.80
CA THR A 25 7.74 -16.42 3.78
C THR A 25 7.10 -17.17 4.96
N SER A 26 6.83 -16.49 6.07
CA SER A 26 6.16 -17.07 7.24
C SER A 26 4.64 -16.98 7.19
N LEU A 27 4.07 -16.29 6.19
CA LEU A 27 2.62 -16.24 6.01
C LEU A 27 2.07 -17.60 5.58
N PRO A 28 0.82 -17.94 5.97
CA PRO A 28 0.13 -19.08 5.42
C PRO A 28 0.06 -19.03 3.88
N PRO A 29 0.19 -20.15 3.15
CA PRO A 29 0.21 -20.19 1.69
C PRO A 29 -1.01 -19.55 1.00
N GLU A 30 -2.17 -19.55 1.65
CA GLU A 30 -3.41 -18.93 1.20
C GLU A 30 -3.47 -17.40 1.46
N SER A 31 -2.38 -16.81 1.95
CA SER A 31 -2.30 -15.37 2.15
C SER A 31 -2.11 -14.65 0.82
N LEU A 32 -2.89 -13.58 0.62
CA LEU A 32 -2.85 -12.78 -0.58
C LEU A 32 -2.22 -11.42 -0.26
N LEU A 33 -1.30 -11.01 -1.12
CA LEU A 33 -0.68 -9.69 -1.10
C LEU A 33 -1.32 -8.85 -2.21
N LEU A 34 -2.00 -7.77 -1.82
CA LEU A 34 -2.78 -6.91 -2.70
C LEU A 34 -2.10 -5.56 -2.83
N MET A 35 -2.26 -4.93 -3.99
CA MET A 35 -1.75 -3.59 -4.27
C MET A 35 -2.93 -2.66 -4.56
N SER A 36 -2.96 -1.49 -3.93
CA SER A 36 -3.91 -0.45 -4.33
C SER A 36 -3.50 0.17 -5.66
N VAL A 37 -4.47 0.57 -6.49
CA VAL A 37 -4.19 1.40 -7.68
C VAL A 37 -3.51 2.74 -7.31
N VAL A 38 -3.67 3.21 -6.07
CA VAL A 38 -2.94 4.38 -5.55
C VAL A 38 -1.46 4.08 -5.41
N SER A 39 -1.10 2.97 -4.77
CA SER A 39 0.30 2.54 -4.66
C SER A 39 0.92 2.25 -6.02
N GLN A 40 0.15 1.66 -6.94
CA GLN A 40 0.58 1.48 -8.33
C GLN A 40 0.92 2.83 -8.98
N ALA A 41 0.06 3.83 -8.83
CA ALA A 41 0.26 5.16 -9.37
C ALA A 41 1.48 5.86 -8.75
N GLU A 42 1.70 5.73 -7.44
CA GLU A 42 2.86 6.29 -6.75
C GLU A 42 4.18 5.66 -7.24
N LEU A 43 4.25 4.32 -7.30
CA LEU A 43 5.42 3.62 -7.83
C LEU A 43 5.72 4.06 -9.26
N MET A 44 4.70 4.05 -10.13
CA MET A 44 4.85 4.46 -11.53
C MET A 44 5.32 5.91 -11.63
N SER A 45 4.73 6.81 -10.84
CA SER A 45 5.11 8.23 -10.83
C SER A 45 6.57 8.41 -10.43
N GLY A 46 7.05 7.70 -9.40
CA GLY A 46 8.44 7.72 -8.98
C GLY A 46 9.43 7.28 -10.07
N VAL A 47 9.02 6.38 -10.96
CA VAL A 47 9.81 5.99 -12.14
C VAL A 47 9.75 7.05 -13.24
N LEU A 48 8.56 7.60 -13.53
CA LEU A 48 8.33 8.50 -14.65
C LEU A 48 8.95 9.90 -14.48
N ILE A 49 9.20 10.35 -13.24
CA ILE A 49 9.91 11.62 -13.00
C ILE A 49 11.40 11.57 -13.33
N LEU A 50 11.97 10.37 -13.50
CA LEU A 50 13.38 10.22 -13.84
C LEU A 50 13.64 10.54 -15.32
N PRO A 51 14.80 11.12 -15.65
CA PRO A 51 15.22 11.26 -17.05
C PRO A 51 15.24 9.90 -17.76
N GLU A 52 15.04 9.92 -19.08
CA GLU A 52 15.19 8.74 -19.91
C GLU A 52 16.60 8.14 -19.81
N GLY A 53 16.68 6.81 -19.81
CA GLY A 53 17.93 6.07 -19.78
C GLY A 53 17.89 4.86 -18.85
N ARG A 54 19.05 4.19 -18.75
CA ARG A 54 19.21 2.88 -18.11
C ARG A 54 18.58 2.76 -16.72
N ARG A 55 18.67 3.81 -15.90
CA ARG A 55 18.10 3.81 -14.53
C ARG A 55 16.57 3.76 -14.56
N ARG A 56 15.94 4.57 -15.41
CA ARG A 56 14.48 4.57 -15.56
C ARG A 56 13.98 3.23 -16.11
N ASP A 57 14.68 2.67 -17.08
CA ASP A 57 14.32 1.39 -17.68
C ASP A 57 14.39 0.24 -16.67
N ALA A 58 15.46 0.20 -15.86
CA ALA A 58 15.63 -0.79 -14.81
C ALA A 58 14.53 -0.68 -13.73
N LEU A 59 14.20 0.54 -13.28
CA LEU A 59 13.13 0.74 -12.30
C LEU A 59 11.74 0.47 -12.88
N MET A 60 11.52 0.72 -14.17
CA MET A 60 10.28 0.37 -14.85
C MET A 60 10.09 -1.15 -14.94
N ALA A 61 11.17 -1.91 -15.15
CA ALA A 61 11.12 -3.37 -15.11
C ALA A 61 10.73 -3.86 -13.70
N LEU A 62 11.39 -3.36 -12.65
CA LEU A 62 11.05 -3.68 -11.26
C LEU A 62 9.60 -3.32 -10.91
N PHE A 63 9.13 -2.14 -11.33
CA PHE A 63 7.73 -1.74 -11.16
C PHE A 63 6.76 -2.78 -11.76
N ARG A 64 7.02 -3.23 -12.99
CA ARG A 64 6.17 -4.25 -13.66
C ARG A 64 6.19 -5.58 -12.90
N GLU A 65 7.35 -5.97 -12.37
CA GLU A 65 7.47 -7.17 -11.52
C GLU A 65 6.66 -7.04 -10.22
N SER A 66 6.66 -5.86 -9.57
CA SER A 66 5.81 -5.63 -8.39
C SER A 66 4.33 -5.72 -8.71
N VAL A 67 3.89 -5.12 -9.82
CA VAL A 67 2.49 -5.24 -10.24
C VAL A 67 2.13 -6.70 -10.56
N ALA A 68 3.04 -7.44 -11.22
CA ALA A 68 2.81 -8.83 -11.58
C ALA A 68 2.83 -9.79 -10.36
N SER A 69 3.55 -9.44 -9.30
CA SER A 69 3.61 -10.23 -8.06
C SER A 69 2.46 -9.95 -7.10
N ALA A 70 1.74 -8.84 -7.28
CA ALA A 70 0.48 -8.61 -6.58
C ALA A 70 -0.58 -9.63 -7.00
N ALA A 71 -1.26 -10.23 -6.02
CA ALA A 71 -2.36 -11.15 -6.28
C ALA A 71 -3.55 -10.44 -6.96
N GLU A 72 -3.76 -9.16 -6.61
CA GLU A 72 -4.85 -8.34 -7.12
C GLU A 72 -4.49 -6.84 -7.04
N LEU A 73 -4.89 -6.07 -8.05
CA LEU A 73 -4.95 -4.61 -8.00
C LEU A 73 -6.33 -4.18 -7.50
N VAL A 74 -6.37 -3.53 -6.34
CA VAL A 74 -7.62 -3.08 -5.71
C VAL A 74 -8.00 -1.68 -6.24
N PRO A 75 -9.14 -1.53 -6.94
CA PRO A 75 -9.56 -0.25 -7.49
C PRO A 75 -10.19 0.66 -6.44
N ILE A 76 -10.27 1.96 -6.74
CA ILE A 76 -11.16 2.88 -6.01
C ILE A 76 -12.55 2.79 -6.63
N ASN A 77 -13.52 2.37 -5.83
CA ASN A 77 -14.94 2.35 -6.18
C ASN A 77 -15.74 3.23 -5.21
N SER A 78 -17.08 3.25 -5.34
CA SER A 78 -17.94 4.07 -4.48
C SER A 78 -17.83 3.70 -2.99
N GLU A 79 -17.68 2.42 -2.65
CA GLU A 79 -17.52 1.97 -1.27
C GLU A 79 -16.20 2.49 -0.66
N VAL A 80 -15.10 2.42 -1.40
CA VAL A 80 -13.81 3.01 -1.00
C VAL A 80 -13.91 4.52 -0.85
N ALA A 81 -14.64 5.21 -1.74
CA ALA A 81 -14.85 6.65 -1.65
C ALA A 81 -15.66 7.07 -0.41
N GLU A 82 -16.67 6.30 -0.02
CA GLU A 82 -17.40 6.51 1.23
C GLU A 82 -16.49 6.32 2.45
N GLN A 83 -15.68 5.25 2.46
CA GLN A 83 -14.72 5.04 3.55
C GLN A 83 -13.67 6.16 3.60
N PHE A 84 -13.22 6.68 2.47
CA PHE A 84 -12.30 7.82 2.41
C PHE A 84 -12.88 9.04 3.14
N ALA A 85 -14.14 9.39 2.85
CA ALA A 85 -14.79 10.55 3.47
C ALA A 85 -14.89 10.41 4.99
N LEU A 86 -15.20 9.19 5.47
CA LEU A 86 -15.26 8.88 6.89
C LEU A 86 -13.88 8.98 7.55
N VAL A 87 -12.86 8.31 7.00
CA VAL A 87 -11.48 8.35 7.52
C VAL A 87 -10.97 9.80 7.55
N PHE A 88 -11.20 10.57 6.48
CA PHE A 88 -10.82 11.98 6.43
C PHE A 88 -11.47 12.79 7.55
N ALA A 89 -12.78 12.62 7.76
CA ALA A 89 -13.53 13.32 8.81
C ALA A 89 -13.08 12.91 10.22
N GLU A 90 -12.85 11.61 10.46
CA GLU A 90 -12.33 11.06 11.71
C GLU A 90 -10.99 11.70 12.07
N LEU A 91 -10.02 11.64 11.14
CA LEU A 91 -8.68 12.20 11.30
C LEU A 91 -8.68 13.73 11.50
N ARG A 92 -9.55 14.44 10.77
CA ARG A 92 -9.73 15.89 10.95
C ARG A 92 -10.26 16.22 12.34
N ARG A 93 -11.25 15.47 12.83
CA ARG A 93 -11.88 15.70 14.14
C ARG A 93 -10.89 15.50 15.29
N ILE A 94 -9.97 14.55 15.17
CA ILE A 94 -8.93 14.29 16.19
C ILE A 94 -7.65 15.11 15.99
N GLY A 95 -7.61 16.00 15.00
CA GLY A 95 -6.45 16.87 14.73
C GLY A 95 -5.22 16.12 14.22
N ARG A 96 -5.39 14.98 13.54
CA ARG A 96 -4.29 14.15 13.02
C ARG A 96 -4.44 13.89 11.51
N PRO A 97 -4.41 14.93 10.65
CA PRO A 97 -4.46 14.71 9.22
C PRO A 97 -3.23 13.92 8.76
N ILE A 98 -3.44 12.97 7.84
CA ILE A 98 -2.39 12.22 7.14
C ILE A 98 -2.42 12.62 5.64
N PRO A 99 -1.36 12.32 4.86
CA PRO A 99 -1.34 12.54 3.42
C PRO A 99 -2.54 11.92 2.71
N THR A 100 -3.01 12.55 1.63
CA THR A 100 -4.25 12.14 0.95
C THR A 100 -4.18 10.72 0.39
N ASN A 101 -3.03 10.29 -0.13
CA ASN A 101 -2.85 8.93 -0.64
C ASN A 101 -2.93 7.89 0.48
N ASP A 102 -2.41 8.20 1.67
CA ASP A 102 -2.54 7.33 2.85
C ASP A 102 -3.99 7.18 3.28
N ILE A 103 -4.81 8.23 3.18
CA ILE A 103 -6.25 8.14 3.43
C ILE A 103 -6.90 7.15 2.44
N TRP A 104 -6.50 7.17 1.17
CA TRP A 104 -7.00 6.19 0.20
C TRP A 104 -6.58 4.77 0.52
N LEU A 105 -5.35 4.54 0.99
CA LEU A 105 -4.89 3.21 1.43
C LEU A 105 -5.68 2.72 2.65
N ALA A 106 -5.85 3.57 3.66
CA ALA A 106 -6.65 3.28 4.84
C ALA A 106 -8.11 2.97 4.48
N ALA A 107 -8.72 3.78 3.60
CA ALA A 107 -10.08 3.59 3.13
C ALA A 107 -10.25 2.29 2.34
N THR A 108 -9.29 1.97 1.46
CA THR A 108 -9.28 0.73 0.66
C THR A 108 -9.19 -0.48 1.58
N ALA A 109 -8.27 -0.47 2.54
CA ALA A 109 -8.12 -1.54 3.51
C ALA A 109 -9.38 -1.70 4.38
N ARG A 110 -9.97 -0.60 4.83
CA ARG A 110 -11.17 -0.62 5.67
C ARG A 110 -12.41 -1.13 4.92
N ALA A 111 -12.64 -0.66 3.70
CA ALA A 111 -13.76 -1.12 2.84
C ALA A 111 -13.72 -2.63 2.63
N HIS A 112 -12.53 -3.17 2.34
CA HIS A 112 -12.37 -4.58 2.02
C HIS A 112 -11.97 -5.46 3.21
N ARG A 113 -11.94 -4.92 4.44
CA ARG A 113 -11.51 -5.62 5.68
C ARG A 113 -10.14 -6.28 5.53
N LEU A 114 -9.19 -5.55 4.95
CA LEU A 114 -7.81 -5.98 4.74
C LEU A 114 -6.93 -5.52 5.89
N THR A 115 -5.85 -6.26 6.15
CA THR A 115 -4.75 -5.75 6.99
C THR A 115 -3.89 -4.83 6.15
N LEU A 116 -3.79 -3.55 6.53
CA LEU A 116 -2.86 -2.61 5.91
C LEU A 116 -1.46 -2.89 6.42
N VAL A 117 -0.50 -3.03 5.53
CA VAL A 117 0.91 -3.23 5.87
C VAL A 117 1.67 -1.96 5.50
N SER A 118 2.15 -1.22 6.51
CA SER A 118 2.85 0.04 6.32
C SER A 118 3.90 0.25 7.41
N ALA A 119 4.98 0.94 7.06
CA ALA A 119 5.99 1.39 8.02
C ALA A 119 5.56 2.69 8.73
N ASP A 120 4.51 3.36 8.24
CA ASP A 120 4.08 4.63 8.76
C ASP A 120 3.16 4.48 9.97
N LYS A 121 3.56 5.10 11.08
CA LYS A 121 2.87 4.97 12.37
C LYS A 121 1.59 5.82 12.45
N HIS A 122 1.34 6.68 11.48
CA HIS A 122 0.22 7.64 11.50
C HIS A 122 -1.16 7.01 11.24
N PHE A 123 -1.23 5.75 10.80
CA PHE A 123 -2.48 5.01 10.64
C PHE A 123 -3.15 4.62 11.97
N ALA A 124 -2.44 4.73 13.09
CA ALA A 124 -2.95 4.37 14.42
C ALA A 124 -4.17 5.20 14.89
N GLY A 125 -4.55 6.26 14.17
CA GLY A 125 -5.73 7.09 14.46
C GLY A 125 -6.99 6.75 13.65
N VAL A 126 -6.97 5.70 12.82
CA VAL A 126 -8.09 5.32 11.97
C VAL A 126 -8.87 4.17 12.61
N ASP A 127 -10.13 4.44 12.98
CA ASP A 127 -10.97 3.43 13.61
C ASP A 127 -11.34 2.31 12.62
N GLY A 128 -11.31 1.06 13.09
CA GLY A 128 -11.64 -0.12 12.30
C GLY A 128 -10.58 -0.55 11.28
N LEU A 129 -9.36 0.01 11.36
CA LEU A 129 -8.23 -0.36 10.51
C LEU A 129 -7.25 -1.25 11.26
N THR A 130 -6.97 -2.44 10.71
CA THR A 130 -5.87 -3.30 11.19
C THR A 130 -4.59 -2.93 10.46
N VAL A 131 -3.54 -2.61 11.19
CA VAL A 131 -2.23 -2.22 10.63
C VAL A 131 -1.13 -3.13 11.15
N GLU A 132 -0.26 -3.60 10.26
CA GLU A 132 0.98 -4.29 10.60
C GLU A 132 2.21 -3.53 10.06
N CYS A 133 3.29 -3.55 10.82
CA CYS A 133 4.62 -3.10 10.39
C CYS A 133 5.53 -4.31 10.26
N TRP A 134 6.11 -4.54 9.08
CA TRP A 134 6.98 -5.68 8.82
C TRP A 134 8.47 -5.32 8.78
N THR A 135 8.80 -4.08 9.13
CA THR A 135 10.16 -3.52 9.21
C THR A 135 10.60 -3.31 10.65
#